data_AF-A0A5N3W1D7-F1
#
_entry.id   AF-A0A5N3W1D7-F1
#
_cell.length_a   1.000
_cell.length_b   1.000
_cell.length_c   1.000
_cell.angle_alpha   90.00
_cell.angle_beta   90.00
_cell.angle_gamma   90.00
#
_symmetry.space_group_name_H-M   'P 1'
#
loop_
_entity.id
_entity.type
_entity.pdbx_description
1 polymer ?
#
loop_
_entity_poly.entity_id
_entity_poly.type
_entity_poly.pdbx_seq_one_letter_code
_entity_poly.pdbx_strand_id
1 'polypeptide(L)'
;MGQRPAWCYRYGKNKPYPKSRFCRGVRDAKIHVFIFRHKKANVDEFPLSVATCPVCANKYLVKRCGKDGFHIRVRLHPFHLIRISRMLPCAGADRLQTGMSGAFGMRQGSHWPSRHVHLHQATEQGAYPHLQKWGFTKFNANEFENMVAEKRPIRDGCRVKHIPNCGPLDSWRAPHS
;
A
#
# COMPACT_ATOMS: atom_id res chain seq x y z
N MET A 1 -17.10 3.81 23.23
CA MET A 1 -16.04 2.86 23.63
C MET A 1 -14.82 3.06 22.75
N GLY A 2 -13.67 3.32 23.37
CA GLY A 2 -12.40 3.57 22.67
C GLY A 2 -11.92 2.36 21.86
N GLN A 3 -11.03 2.61 20.90
CA GLN A 3 -10.34 1.51 20.22
C GLN A 3 -9.39 0.81 21.19
N ARG A 4 -9.28 -0.51 21.07
CA ARG A 4 -8.21 -1.25 21.78
C ARG A 4 -6.85 -0.75 21.29
N PRO A 5 -5.85 -0.70 22.18
CA PRO A 5 -4.52 -0.25 21.80
C PRO A 5 -3.92 -1.16 20.72
N ALA A 6 -3.16 -0.56 19.80
CA ALA A 6 -2.69 -1.24 18.58
C ALA A 6 -1.77 -2.45 18.84
N TRP A 7 -1.14 -2.54 20.02
CA TRP A 7 -0.28 -3.66 20.39
C TRP A 7 -1.03 -4.99 20.44
N CYS A 8 -2.35 -4.99 20.71
CA CYS A 8 -3.18 -6.19 20.67
C CYS A 8 -3.27 -6.83 19.26
N TYR A 9 -3.02 -6.05 18.21
CA TYR A 9 -3.12 -6.47 16.80
C TYR A 9 -1.77 -6.50 16.08
N ARG A 10 -0.66 -6.33 16.83
CA ARG A 10 0.69 -6.25 16.29
C ARG A 10 1.13 -7.51 15.53
N TYR A 11 0.54 -8.67 15.81
CA TYR A 11 0.98 -9.93 15.22
C TYR A 11 -0.15 -10.56 14.40
N GLY A 12 0.19 -11.00 13.18
CA GLY A 12 -0.72 -11.72 12.29
C GLY A 12 -0.89 -13.18 12.74
N LYS A 13 -1.68 -13.40 13.79
CA LYS A 13 -1.92 -14.74 14.36
C LYS A 13 -3.01 -15.53 13.63
N ASN A 14 -3.98 -14.81 13.06
CA ASN A 14 -5.19 -15.40 12.50
C ASN A 14 -5.12 -15.45 10.97
N LYS A 15 -5.90 -16.36 10.36
CA LYS A 15 -6.12 -16.40 8.92
C LYS A 15 -6.68 -15.05 8.42
N PRO A 16 -6.35 -14.63 7.18
CA PRO A 16 -6.88 -13.40 6.61
C PRO A 16 -8.41 -13.37 6.62
N TYR A 17 -8.99 -12.28 7.12
CA TYR A 17 -10.44 -12.11 7.25
C TYR A 17 -10.89 -10.83 6.52
N PRO A 18 -11.13 -10.89 5.20
CA PRO A 18 -11.50 -9.73 4.40
C PRO A 18 -13.00 -9.41 4.46
N LYS A 19 -13.37 -8.20 4.02
CA LYS A 19 -14.77 -7.89 3.68
C LYS A 19 -15.23 -8.86 2.60
N SER A 20 -16.36 -9.53 2.83
CA SER A 20 -16.87 -10.60 1.97
C SER A 20 -18.38 -10.76 2.15
N ARG A 21 -19.00 -11.66 1.39
CA ARG A 21 -20.45 -11.96 1.49
C ARG A 21 -20.85 -12.43 2.90
N PHE A 22 -19.94 -13.11 3.59
CA PHE A 22 -20.10 -13.58 4.97
C PHE A 22 -19.77 -12.47 5.99
N CYS A 23 -18.96 -11.49 5.61
CA CYS A 23 -18.44 -10.43 6.46
C CYS A 23 -19.09 -9.07 6.18
N ARG A 24 -20.38 -8.93 6.52
CA ARG A 24 -21.20 -7.72 6.27
C ARG A 24 -21.13 -6.70 7.43
N GLY A 25 -21.56 -5.46 7.18
CA GLY A 25 -21.69 -4.42 8.22
C GLY A 25 -20.36 -3.92 8.80
N VAL A 26 -19.30 -3.95 7.99
CA VAL A 26 -17.95 -3.54 8.40
C VAL A 26 -17.73 -2.08 8.07
N ARG A 27 -17.29 -1.27 9.05
CA ARG A 27 -16.88 0.12 8.83
C ARG A 27 -15.79 0.20 7.77
N ASP A 28 -15.80 1.25 6.96
CA ASP A 28 -14.74 1.44 5.97
C ASP A 28 -13.40 1.79 6.60
N ALA A 29 -12.33 1.50 5.86
CA ALA A 29 -10.98 1.79 6.29
C ALA A 29 -10.80 3.30 6.39
N LYS A 30 -10.10 3.77 7.42
CA LYS A 30 -9.88 5.21 7.62
C LYS A 30 -9.15 5.89 6.44
N ILE A 31 -8.30 5.15 5.73
CA ILE A 31 -7.59 5.63 4.55
C ILE A 31 -8.33 5.13 3.31
N HIS A 32 -8.86 6.06 2.53
CA HIS A 32 -9.52 5.79 1.25
C HIS A 32 -8.68 6.23 0.05
N VAL A 33 -7.74 7.15 0.26
CA VAL A 33 -6.88 7.70 -0.80
C VAL A 33 -5.49 7.09 -0.69
N PHE A 34 -5.10 6.30 -1.70
CA PHE A 34 -3.81 5.60 -1.74
C PHE A 34 -2.81 6.25 -2.69
N ILE A 35 -3.26 7.18 -3.54
CA ILE A 35 -2.44 7.90 -4.50
C ILE A 35 -2.60 9.39 -4.22
N PHE A 36 -1.49 10.08 -3.98
CA PHE A 36 -1.45 11.50 -3.65
C PHE A 36 -0.70 12.27 -4.73
N ARG A 37 -1.13 13.53 -4.91
CA ARG A 37 -0.47 14.54 -5.76
C ARG A 37 -0.44 14.18 -7.24
N HIS A 38 0.67 14.35 -7.95
CA HIS A 38 0.73 14.38 -9.42
C HIS A 38 0.46 13.00 -10.04
N LYS A 39 -0.81 12.55 -10.02
CA LYS A 39 -1.20 11.19 -10.45
C LYS A 39 -1.17 10.97 -11.95
N LYS A 40 -1.05 12.05 -12.71
CA LYS A 40 -0.98 12.04 -14.18
C LYS A 40 0.45 12.23 -14.69
N ALA A 41 1.44 12.30 -13.79
CA ALA A 41 2.85 12.42 -14.14
C ALA A 41 3.27 11.33 -15.11
N ASN A 42 4.11 11.68 -16.07
CA ASN A 42 4.72 10.69 -16.93
C ASN A 42 5.83 9.94 -16.17
N VAL A 43 6.18 8.74 -16.65
CA VAL A 43 7.20 7.92 -16.01
C VAL A 43 8.58 8.57 -16.01
N ASP A 44 8.88 9.41 -17.01
CA ASP A 44 10.18 10.07 -17.17
C ASP A 44 10.36 11.26 -16.21
N GLU A 45 9.26 11.79 -15.68
CA GLU A 45 9.25 13.00 -14.83
C GLU A 45 9.81 12.74 -13.42
N PHE A 46 9.61 11.53 -12.90
CA PHE A 46 10.03 11.15 -11.55
C PHE A 46 10.88 9.87 -11.54
N PRO A 47 12.20 9.98 -11.78
CA PRO A 47 13.11 8.83 -11.82
C PRO A 47 13.44 8.27 -10.44
N LEU A 48 13.40 9.09 -9.38
CA LEU A 48 13.80 8.68 -8.03
C LEU A 48 12.64 8.08 -7.25
N SER A 49 12.90 6.98 -6.53
CA SER A 49 11.93 6.33 -5.65
C SER A 49 12.45 6.24 -4.21
N VAL A 50 11.61 6.59 -3.24
CA VAL A 50 11.96 6.58 -1.81
C VAL A 50 10.85 5.91 -0.98
N ALA A 51 11.24 5.11 0.02
CA ALA A 51 10.32 4.47 0.95
C ALA A 51 10.13 5.36 2.19
N THR A 52 9.02 6.10 2.25
CA THR A 52 8.71 7.00 3.38
C THR A 52 7.25 6.86 3.83
N CYS A 53 6.96 7.29 5.06
CA CYS A 53 5.59 7.30 5.58
C CYS A 53 4.74 8.35 4.83
N PRO A 54 3.63 7.97 4.16
CA PRO A 54 2.89 8.83 3.24
C PRO A 54 2.32 10.12 3.86
N VAL A 55 1.84 10.05 5.11
CA VAL A 55 1.20 11.20 5.76
C VAL A 55 2.24 12.25 6.14
N CYS A 56 3.34 11.82 6.74
CA CYS A 56 4.44 12.69 7.11
C CYS A 56 5.13 13.25 5.86
N ALA A 57 5.38 12.40 4.86
CA ALA A 57 6.00 12.78 3.60
C ALA A 57 5.16 13.83 2.86
N ASN A 58 3.83 13.66 2.80
CA ASN A 58 2.96 14.62 2.13
C ASN A 58 2.98 16.00 2.81
N LYS A 59 2.97 16.06 4.16
CA LYS A 59 3.05 17.34 4.87
C LYS A 59 4.38 18.05 4.61
N TYR A 60 5.48 17.29 4.59
CA TYR A 60 6.82 17.82 4.35
C TYR A 60 7.02 18.30 2.90
N LEU A 61 6.69 17.45 1.93
CA LEU A 61 6.96 17.69 0.52
C LEU A 61 6.07 18.80 -0.07
N VAL A 62 4.82 18.94 0.39
CA VAL A 62 3.97 20.09 -0.03
C VAL A 62 4.62 21.42 0.35
N LYS A 63 5.28 21.50 1.52
CA LYS A 63 5.92 22.74 1.98
C LYS A 63 7.22 23.04 1.25
N ARG A 64 7.95 22.02 0.79
CA ARG A 64 9.28 22.16 0.18
C ARG A 64 9.26 22.24 -1.34
N CYS A 65 8.52 21.35 -2.00
CA CYS A 65 8.61 21.13 -3.46
C CYS A 65 7.34 21.56 -4.22
N GLY A 66 6.31 22.07 -3.51
CA GLY A 66 5.02 22.37 -4.12
C GLY A 66 4.18 21.12 -4.38
N LYS A 67 2.93 21.30 -4.82
CA LYS A 67 1.97 20.18 -5.00
C LYS A 67 2.29 19.27 -6.19
N ASP A 68 3.01 19.79 -7.18
CA ASP A 68 3.26 19.11 -8.45
C ASP A 68 4.64 18.45 -8.52
N GLY A 69 5.55 18.77 -7.58
CA GLY A 69 6.91 18.24 -7.58
C GLY A 69 7.07 16.80 -7.11
N PHE A 70 5.98 16.07 -6.79
CA PHE A 70 6.07 14.68 -6.33
C PHE A 70 4.80 13.86 -6.52
N HIS A 71 4.98 12.53 -6.55
CA HIS A 71 3.92 11.53 -6.64
C HIS A 71 4.10 10.46 -5.56
N ILE A 72 3.10 10.27 -4.69
CA ILE A 72 3.16 9.27 -3.60
C ILE A 72 2.11 8.20 -3.83
N ARG A 73 2.54 6.94 -3.70
CA ARG A 73 1.67 5.76 -3.76
C ARG A 73 1.85 4.90 -2.52
N VAL A 74 0.74 4.61 -1.85
CA VAL A 74 0.67 3.63 -0.77
C VAL A 74 0.38 2.27 -1.39
N ARG A 75 1.36 1.36 -1.35
CA ARG A 75 1.25 0.04 -1.99
C ARG A 75 0.38 -0.92 -1.19
N LEU A 76 0.55 -0.88 0.13
CA LEU A 76 -0.17 -1.76 1.03
C LEU A 76 -1.64 -1.26 1.14
N HIS A 77 -2.59 -2.17 1.36
CA HIS A 77 -4.00 -1.85 1.53
C HIS A 77 -4.57 -2.62 2.73
N PRO A 78 -5.47 -2.02 3.54
CA PRO A 78 -6.00 -2.66 4.73
C PRO A 78 -7.21 -3.53 4.39
N PHE A 79 -6.95 -4.79 4.03
CA PHE A 79 -8.03 -5.74 3.74
C PHE A 79 -8.44 -6.57 4.96
N HIS A 80 -7.52 -6.82 5.89
CA HIS A 80 -7.78 -7.68 7.03
C HIS A 80 -8.65 -6.96 8.07
N LEU A 81 -9.71 -7.62 8.53
CA LEU A 81 -10.62 -7.04 9.51
C LEU A 81 -10.30 -7.50 10.92
N ILE A 82 -10.23 -6.54 11.84
CA ILE A 82 -10.12 -6.83 13.26
C ILE A 82 -11.48 -7.15 13.85
N ARG A 83 -11.47 -8.12 14.76
CA ARG A 83 -12.62 -8.53 15.55
C ARG A 83 -12.37 -8.29 17.03
N ILE A 84 -13.40 -7.81 17.71
CA ILE A 84 -13.36 -7.53 19.16
C ILE A 84 -14.62 -8.12 19.79
N SER A 85 -14.44 -9.03 20.72
CA SER A 85 -15.43 -9.32 21.76
C SER A 85 -15.38 -8.15 22.75
N ARG A 86 -16.42 -7.32 22.74
CA ARG A 86 -16.53 -6.18 23.66
C ARG A 86 -17.08 -6.68 24.98
N MET A 87 -16.40 -6.33 26.08
CA MET A 87 -16.92 -6.51 27.43
C MET A 87 -17.56 -5.22 27.94
N LEU A 88 -18.65 -5.32 28.67
CA LEU A 88 -19.30 -4.19 29.32
C LEU A 88 -18.39 -3.72 30.48
N PRO A 89 -17.99 -2.43 30.50
CA PRO A 89 -17.10 -1.91 31.55
C PRO A 89 -17.83 -1.54 32.85
N CYS A 90 -19.12 -1.87 32.97
CA CYS A 90 -19.97 -1.48 34.10
C CYS A 90 -19.81 -2.45 35.29
N ALA A 91 -19.97 -1.96 36.51
CA ALA A 91 -20.11 -2.83 37.68
C ALA A 91 -21.34 -3.74 37.52
N GLY A 92 -21.24 -5.00 37.91
CA GLY A 92 -22.32 -5.99 37.72
C GLY A 92 -22.45 -6.50 36.27
N ALA A 93 -21.45 -6.27 35.40
CA ALA A 93 -21.47 -6.76 34.01
C ALA A 93 -21.56 -8.28 33.88
N ASP A 94 -21.19 -9.03 34.92
CA ASP A 94 -21.32 -10.48 35.01
C ASP A 94 -22.77 -10.95 34.83
N ARG A 95 -23.74 -10.14 35.27
CA ARG A 95 -25.18 -10.46 35.14
C ARG A 95 -25.75 -10.11 33.77
N LEU A 96 -25.09 -9.22 33.04
CA LEU A 96 -25.59 -8.61 31.80
C LEU A 96 -24.90 -9.14 30.55
N GLN A 97 -23.76 -9.81 30.70
CA GLN A 97 -22.96 -10.31 29.60
C GLN A 97 -22.61 -11.78 29.81
N THR A 98 -22.64 -12.54 28.72
CA THR A 98 -22.31 -13.98 28.69
C THR A 98 -20.81 -14.31 28.84
N GLY A 99 -19.99 -13.35 29.26
CA GLY A 99 -18.54 -13.48 29.37
C GLY A 99 -17.89 -13.94 28.06
N MET A 100 -17.33 -15.16 28.09
CA MET A 100 -16.61 -15.80 26.97
C MET A 100 -17.47 -16.78 26.15
N SER A 101 -18.71 -17.05 26.56
CA SER A 101 -19.61 -17.88 25.76
C SER A 101 -19.97 -17.17 24.46
N GLY A 102 -19.88 -17.86 23.32
CA GLY A 102 -20.13 -17.26 22.01
C GLY A 102 -19.18 -16.10 21.66
N ALA A 103 -17.92 -16.14 22.11
CA ALA A 103 -16.92 -15.06 21.97
C ALA A 103 -16.46 -14.73 20.53
N PHE A 104 -17.28 -15.04 19.52
CA PHE A 104 -17.08 -14.60 18.15
C PHE A 104 -17.28 -13.07 18.07
N GLY A 105 -16.20 -12.32 18.33
CA GLY A 105 -16.19 -10.85 18.36
C GLY A 105 -16.75 -10.17 17.10
N MET A 106 -17.33 -8.99 17.30
CA MET A 106 -17.85 -8.13 16.25
C MET A 106 -16.72 -7.42 15.49
N ARG A 107 -17.01 -7.06 14.24
CA ARG A 107 -16.09 -6.41 13.30
C ARG A 107 -15.92 -4.93 13.68
N GLN A 108 -14.68 -4.46 13.88
CA GLN A 108 -14.41 -3.08 14.35
C GLN A 108 -13.78 -2.17 13.30
N GLY A 109 -13.09 -2.74 12.32
CA GLY A 109 -12.49 -1.99 11.22
C GLY A 109 -11.39 -2.76 10.50
N SER A 110 -10.91 -2.19 9.41
CA SER A 110 -9.80 -2.74 8.64
C SER A 110 -8.46 -2.39 9.26
N HIS A 111 -7.57 -3.36 9.30
CA HIS A 111 -6.21 -3.28 9.79
C HIS A 111 -5.22 -3.72 8.72
N TRP A 112 -4.03 -3.18 8.86
CA TRP A 112 -2.88 -3.47 8.04
C TRP A 112 -2.15 -4.63 8.69
N PRO A 113 -2.03 -5.81 8.05
CA PRO A 113 -1.24 -6.88 8.65
C PRO A 113 0.17 -6.35 8.92
N SER A 114 0.60 -6.44 10.17
CA SER A 114 1.85 -5.87 10.70
C SER A 114 3.15 -6.54 10.16
N ARG A 115 3.09 -7.21 9.00
CA ARG A 115 4.24 -7.91 8.38
C ARG A 115 5.38 -6.98 7.92
N HIS A 116 5.35 -5.67 8.21
CA HIS A 116 6.31 -4.70 7.70
C HIS A 116 6.90 -3.74 8.75
N VAL A 117 6.98 -4.13 10.02
CA VAL A 117 7.72 -3.34 11.02
C VAL A 117 9.23 -3.37 10.77
N HIS A 118 9.75 -4.30 9.97
CA HIS A 118 11.18 -4.36 9.62
C HIS A 118 11.57 -3.44 8.44
N LEU A 119 10.63 -2.69 7.85
CA LEU A 119 11.00 -1.85 6.70
C LEU A 119 11.82 -0.61 7.06
N HIS A 120 11.64 -0.07 8.27
CA HIS A 120 12.34 1.15 8.69
C HIS A 120 13.81 0.90 9.03
N GLN A 121 14.14 -0.20 9.74
CA GLN A 121 15.53 -0.52 10.10
C GLN A 121 16.41 -0.89 8.89
N ALA A 122 15.86 -1.53 7.86
CA ALA A 122 16.63 -1.89 6.67
C ALA A 122 16.80 -0.73 5.66
N THR A 123 16.11 0.40 5.86
CA THR A 123 16.37 1.62 5.06
C THR A 123 17.67 2.30 5.49
N GLU A 124 17.99 2.20 6.79
CA GLU A 124 19.23 2.73 7.38
C GLU A 124 20.46 1.86 7.04
N GLN A 125 20.26 0.58 6.71
CA GLN A 125 21.33 -0.36 6.35
C GLN A 125 21.61 -0.44 4.84
N GLY A 126 20.98 0.39 4.00
CA GLY A 126 21.20 0.39 2.54
C GLY A 126 20.80 -0.90 1.82
N ALA A 127 20.16 -1.85 2.52
CA ALA A 127 19.91 -3.22 2.05
C ALA A 127 18.68 -3.36 1.16
N TYR A 128 18.30 -2.30 0.43
CA TYR A 128 17.09 -2.26 -0.36
C TYR A 128 17.36 -2.08 -1.86
N PRO A 129 17.23 -3.16 -2.67
CA PRO A 129 17.40 -3.10 -4.13
C PRO A 129 16.28 -2.30 -4.83
N HIS A 130 15.38 -1.67 -4.08
CA HIS A 130 14.30 -0.85 -4.64
C HIS A 130 14.65 0.64 -4.77
N LEU A 131 15.74 1.12 -4.16
CA LEU A 131 16.18 2.52 -4.31
C LEU A 131 16.86 2.81 -5.67
N GLN A 132 17.35 1.79 -6.37
CA GLN A 132 18.01 1.94 -7.68
C GLN A 132 17.03 1.82 -8.87
N LYS A 133 15.72 1.78 -8.61
CA LYS A 133 14.69 1.60 -9.63
C LYS A 133 14.22 2.92 -10.20
N TRP A 134 13.90 2.94 -11.49
CA TRP A 134 13.32 4.09 -12.15
C TRP A 134 11.87 4.29 -11.69
N GLY A 135 11.65 5.21 -10.76
CA GLY A 135 10.35 5.59 -10.22
C GLY A 135 9.54 4.39 -9.71
N PHE A 136 8.34 4.18 -10.29
CA PHE A 136 7.44 3.08 -9.93
C PHE A 136 7.56 1.84 -10.83
N THR A 137 8.62 1.77 -11.66
CA THR A 137 8.82 0.64 -12.56
C THR A 137 9.53 -0.52 -11.87
N LYS A 138 9.64 -1.66 -12.59
CA LYS A 138 10.37 -2.83 -12.12
C LYS A 138 11.88 -2.73 -12.40
N PHE A 139 12.29 -1.87 -13.32
CA PHE A 139 13.64 -1.79 -13.90
C PHE A 139 14.57 -0.90 -13.07
N ASN A 140 15.86 -1.21 -13.11
CA ASN A 140 16.89 -0.32 -12.57
C ASN A 140 17.07 0.92 -13.46
N ALA A 141 17.65 1.99 -12.93
CA ALA A 141 17.89 3.23 -13.68
C ALA A 141 18.70 2.98 -14.96
N ASN A 142 19.86 2.32 -14.84
CA ASN A 142 20.76 2.05 -15.98
C ASN A 142 20.11 1.14 -17.04
N GLU A 143 19.37 0.11 -16.60
CA GLU A 143 18.62 -0.77 -17.50
C GLU A 143 17.52 -0.02 -18.25
N PHE A 144 16.84 0.90 -17.55
CA PHE A 144 15.77 1.69 -18.13
C PHE A 144 16.29 2.64 -19.21
N GLU A 145 17.42 3.30 -18.96
CA GLU A 145 18.09 4.17 -19.95
C GLU A 145 18.46 3.40 -21.22
N ASN A 146 19.03 2.19 -21.09
CA ASN A 146 19.34 1.33 -22.23
C ASN A 146 18.08 0.94 -23.03
N MET A 147 17.00 0.56 -22.35
CA MET A 147 15.74 0.22 -23.02
C MET A 147 15.11 1.42 -23.74
N VAL A 148 15.23 2.63 -23.16
CA VAL A 148 14.77 3.86 -23.79
C VAL A 148 15.59 4.16 -25.05
N ALA A 149 16.91 3.94 -25.01
CA ALA A 149 17.77 4.05 -26.19
C ALA A 149 17.37 3.05 -27.29
N GLU A 150 16.99 1.82 -26.91
CA GLU A 150 16.46 0.80 -27.82
C GLU A 150 15.00 1.04 -28.26
N LYS A 151 14.33 2.10 -27.78
CA LYS A 151 12.91 2.44 -28.04
C LYS A 151 11.90 1.33 -27.71
N ARG A 152 12.25 0.42 -26.80
CA ARG A 152 11.39 -0.70 -26.38
C ARG A 152 10.22 -0.36 -25.44
N PRO A 153 10.31 0.64 -24.52
CA PRO A 153 9.23 0.89 -23.57
C PRO A 153 8.12 1.76 -24.18
N ILE A 154 6.87 1.28 -24.11
CA ILE A 154 5.69 2.07 -24.43
C ILE A 154 5.25 2.83 -23.18
N ARG A 155 5.16 4.16 -23.29
CA ARG A 155 4.70 5.04 -22.21
C ARG A 155 3.19 4.86 -21.96
N ASP A 156 2.80 4.66 -20.71
CA ASP A 156 1.40 4.45 -20.27
C ASP A 156 1.12 5.32 -19.03
N GLY A 157 1.30 6.63 -19.19
CA GLY A 157 1.23 7.63 -18.11
C GLY A 157 2.30 7.40 -17.04
N CYS A 158 1.88 7.14 -15.79
CA CYS A 158 2.80 6.85 -14.68
C CYS A 158 3.45 5.45 -14.74
N ARG A 159 3.15 4.64 -15.75
CA ARG A 159 3.66 3.27 -15.91
C ARG A 159 4.26 3.10 -17.30
N VAL A 160 4.99 2.00 -17.46
CA VAL A 160 5.60 1.58 -18.73
C VAL A 160 5.09 0.19 -19.06
N LYS A 161 4.66 0.03 -20.30
CA LYS A 161 4.42 -1.28 -20.91
C LYS A 161 5.69 -1.69 -21.62
N HIS A 162 6.19 -2.89 -21.31
CA HIS A 162 7.34 -3.46 -21.99
C HIS A 162 6.84 -4.39 -23.09
N ILE A 163 7.36 -4.24 -24.31
CA ILE A 163 7.06 -5.14 -25.42
C ILE A 163 7.93 -6.40 -25.26
N PRO A 164 7.38 -7.57 -24.92
CA PRO A 164 8.16 -8.80 -24.90
C PRO A 164 8.56 -9.23 -26.32
N ASN A 165 9.63 -10.00 -26.44
CA ASN A 165 10.02 -10.65 -27.71
C ASN A 165 9.13 -11.87 -28.05
N CYS A 166 8.00 -12.01 -27.36
CA CYS A 166 7.07 -13.13 -27.53
C CYS A 166 5.69 -12.56 -27.82
N GLY A 167 5.06 -13.00 -28.91
CA GLY A 167 3.72 -12.60 -29.31
C GLY A 167 3.59 -12.41 -30.83
N PRO A 168 2.41 -12.00 -31.31
CA PRO A 168 2.20 -11.71 -32.72
C PRO A 168 3.14 -10.59 -33.22
N LEU A 169 3.78 -10.81 -34.37
CA LEU A 169 4.73 -9.88 -34.98
C LEU A 169 4.12 -8.51 -35.30
N ASP A 170 2.85 -8.46 -35.66
CA ASP A 170 2.14 -7.21 -35.97
C ASP A 170 2.05 -6.30 -34.73
N SER A 171 1.75 -6.87 -33.56
CA SER A 171 1.71 -6.16 -32.27
C SER A 171 3.09 -5.66 -31.84
N TRP A 172 4.16 -6.31 -32.28
CA TRP A 172 5.54 -5.87 -32.01
C TRP A 172 5.96 -4.73 -32.95
N ARG A 173 5.51 -4.74 -34.20
CA ARG A 173 5.81 -3.70 -35.21
C ARG A 173 5.03 -2.40 -34.99
N ALA A 174 3.75 -2.46 -34.60
CA ALA A 174 2.88 -1.30 -34.43
C ALA A 174 3.42 -0.14 -33.57
N PRO A 175 4.15 -0.38 -32.45
CA PRO A 175 4.77 0.71 -31.68
C PRO A 175 6.13 1.20 -32.23
N HIS A 176 6.73 0.51 -33.20
CA HIS A 176 8.02 0.86 -33.81
C HIS A 176 7.90 1.47 -35.22
N SER A 177 6.69 1.53 -35.78
CA SER A 177 6.35 2.27 -37.00
C SER A 177 6.11 3.74 -36.71
#